data_AF-A0A1V5FTW9-F1
#
_entry.id   AF-A0A1V5FTW9-F1
#
_cell.length_a   1.000
_cell.length_b   1.000
_cell.length_c   1.000
_cell.angle_alpha   90.00
_cell.angle_beta   90.00
_cell.angle_gamma   90.00
#
_symmetry.space_group_name_H-M   'P 1'
#
loop_
_entity.id
_entity.type
_entity.pdbx_description
1 polymer ?
#
loop_
_entity_poly.entity_id
_entity_poly.type
_entity_poly.pdbx_seq_one_letter_code
_entity_poly.pdbx_strand_id
1 'polypeptide(L)'
;MTVETASYISQLDPTYPAAGDPKSEGDNHLRLVKTVLKTQFPNFGTNAITATAAEVNYLVGVTSGVQTQLNTLDTGKASKSGAAYTGTHDFTAAALTVPTQATGDATTKAASTAFVSATAFNAALPGQTGNGGKFVTTDGTNASWSNIYGTPTPISTNTNAVNGGFYTLTASLTLTLPATPSSGDVVHVSNRSGATTCVIDRNGSNIMGLAENMTLNVAQQPFSLVYADATRGWVLF
;
A
#
# COMPACT_ATOMS: atom_id res chain seq x y z
N MET A 1 -6.86 80.37 33.82
CA MET A 1 -7.45 79.09 34.23
C MET A 1 -7.57 78.27 32.97
N THR A 2 -6.88 77.13 32.93
CA THR A 2 -6.67 76.38 31.69
C THR A 2 -7.14 74.96 31.94
N VAL A 3 -8.42 74.69 31.67
CA VAL A 3 -8.88 73.32 31.49
C VAL A 3 -7.99 72.67 30.43
N GLU A 4 -7.42 71.52 30.75
CA GLU A 4 -6.56 70.79 29.83
C GLU A 4 -7.34 70.36 28.57
N THR A 5 -6.63 69.98 27.52
CA THR A 5 -7.24 69.45 26.29
C THR A 5 -6.73 68.05 26.04
N ALA A 6 -7.65 67.08 25.91
CA ALA A 6 -7.30 65.69 25.67
C ALA A 6 -8.35 64.99 24.80
N SER A 7 -7.88 64.17 23.87
CA SER A 7 -8.69 63.25 23.05
C SER A 7 -8.38 61.78 23.37
N TYR A 8 -7.19 61.51 23.94
CA TYR A 8 -6.69 60.18 24.30
C TYR A 8 -6.31 60.12 25.79
N ILE A 9 -6.37 58.92 26.40
CA ILE A 9 -6.01 58.73 27.82
C ILE A 9 -4.57 59.17 28.11
N SER A 10 -3.65 58.93 27.17
CA SER A 10 -2.24 59.32 27.30
C SER A 10 -2.01 60.84 27.34
N GLN A 11 -3.02 61.64 27.01
CA GLN A 11 -2.96 63.11 27.02
C GLN A 11 -3.54 63.70 28.31
N LEU A 12 -4.21 62.90 29.16
CA LEU A 12 -4.67 63.35 30.46
C LEU A 12 -3.47 63.58 31.37
N ASP A 13 -3.36 64.78 31.92
CA ASP A 13 -2.26 65.15 32.80
C ASP A 13 -2.67 64.92 34.26
N PRO A 14 -2.03 63.98 34.98
CA PRO A 14 -2.39 63.67 36.37
C PRO A 14 -2.10 64.82 37.34
N THR A 15 -1.40 65.87 36.92
CA THR A 15 -1.14 67.05 37.74
C THR A 15 -2.28 68.07 37.71
N TYR A 16 -3.28 67.89 36.84
CA TYR A 16 -4.47 68.73 36.77
C TYR A 16 -5.69 68.08 37.47
N PRO A 17 -6.58 68.90 38.08
CA PRO A 17 -6.46 70.35 38.27
C PRO A 17 -5.39 70.71 39.32
N ALA A 18 -4.67 71.81 39.10
CA ALA A 18 -3.60 72.25 39.99
C ALA A 18 -4.15 72.87 41.29
N ALA A 19 -3.33 72.85 42.34
CA ALA A 19 -3.67 73.50 43.61
C ALA A 19 -3.81 75.03 43.40
N GLY A 20 -5.05 75.53 43.45
CA GLY A 20 -5.38 76.94 43.22
C GLY A 20 -6.26 77.18 41.99
N ASP A 21 -6.47 76.17 41.13
CA ASP A 21 -7.42 76.27 40.03
C ASP A 21 -8.84 76.48 40.55
N PRO A 22 -9.64 77.36 39.92
CA PRO A 22 -10.97 77.63 40.44
C PRO A 22 -11.88 76.44 40.34
N LYS A 23 -12.55 76.17 41.46
CA LYS A 23 -13.50 75.06 41.61
C LYS A 23 -14.63 75.08 40.56
N SER A 24 -14.93 76.25 40.00
CA SER A 24 -15.90 76.44 38.93
C SER A 24 -15.52 75.75 37.60
N GLU A 25 -14.28 75.30 37.42
CA GLU A 25 -13.85 74.53 36.25
C GLU A 25 -13.81 73.01 36.49
N GLY A 26 -14.07 72.55 37.71
CA GLY A 26 -13.99 71.13 38.04
C GLY A 26 -14.97 70.26 37.24
N ASP A 27 -16.14 70.81 36.89
CA ASP A 27 -17.11 70.12 36.04
C ASP A 27 -16.59 69.97 34.59
N ASN A 28 -15.80 70.93 34.10
CA ASN A 28 -15.16 70.87 32.79
C ASN A 28 -14.09 69.77 32.74
N HIS A 29 -13.21 69.67 33.74
CA HIS A 29 -12.25 68.57 33.84
C HIS A 29 -12.96 67.20 33.90
N LEU A 30 -14.04 67.08 34.69
CA LEU A 30 -14.82 65.85 34.76
C LEU A 30 -15.49 65.50 33.43
N ARG A 31 -16.02 66.49 32.71
CA ARG A 31 -16.60 66.30 31.38
C ARG A 31 -15.54 65.87 30.37
N LEU A 32 -14.34 66.42 30.45
CA LEU A 32 -13.21 66.02 29.62
C LEU A 32 -12.81 64.57 29.86
N VAL A 33 -12.59 64.16 31.11
CA VAL A 33 -12.27 62.77 31.47
C VAL A 33 -13.34 61.80 30.94
N LYS A 34 -14.62 62.13 31.11
CA LYS A 34 -15.73 61.34 30.56
C LYS A 34 -15.68 61.25 29.03
N THR A 35 -15.33 62.35 28.37
CA THR A 35 -15.23 62.42 26.91
C THR A 35 -14.08 61.54 26.41
N VAL A 36 -12.91 61.62 27.04
CA VAL A 36 -11.75 60.79 26.73
C VAL A 36 -12.07 59.31 26.93
N LEU A 37 -12.68 58.93 28.06
CA LEU A 37 -13.04 57.53 28.33
C LEU A 37 -14.03 56.98 27.29
N LYS A 38 -15.08 57.73 26.95
CA LYS A 38 -16.04 57.31 25.92
C LYS A 38 -15.41 57.22 24.53
N THR A 39 -14.37 58.00 24.26
CA THR A 39 -13.65 58.01 22.97
C THR A 39 -12.69 56.83 22.86
N GLN A 40 -11.96 56.51 23.94
CA GLN A 40 -10.98 55.42 23.95
C GLN A 40 -11.60 54.04 24.07
N PHE A 41 -12.83 53.96 24.62
CA PHE A 41 -13.57 52.72 24.76
C PHE A 41 -14.93 52.78 24.04
N PRO A 42 -14.95 52.98 22.70
CA PRO A 42 -16.17 53.31 21.96
C PRO A 42 -17.19 52.16 21.93
N ASN A 43 -16.74 50.93 22.15
CA ASN A 43 -17.56 49.73 22.07
C ASN A 43 -17.99 49.18 23.44
N PHE A 44 -17.62 49.85 24.55
CA PHE A 44 -18.12 49.50 25.87
C PHE A 44 -19.50 50.14 26.04
N GLY A 45 -20.52 49.37 25.66
CA GLY A 45 -21.94 49.76 25.71
C GLY A 45 -22.56 49.60 27.12
N THR A 46 -23.79 49.10 27.18
CA THR A 46 -24.53 48.93 28.44
C THR A 46 -24.05 47.75 29.29
N ASN A 47 -23.22 46.85 28.72
CA ASN A 47 -22.71 45.68 29.40
C ASN A 47 -21.33 45.98 30.01
N ALA A 48 -21.17 45.66 31.30
CA ALA A 48 -19.89 45.76 31.97
C ALA A 48 -18.90 44.69 31.45
N ILE A 49 -17.61 45.02 31.46
CA ILE A 49 -16.55 44.03 31.28
C ILE A 49 -16.52 43.15 32.54
N THR A 50 -16.77 41.86 32.38
CA THR A 50 -16.73 40.87 33.47
C THR A 50 -15.44 40.07 33.51
N ALA A 51 -14.57 40.21 32.51
CA ALA A 51 -13.27 39.56 32.46
C ALA A 51 -12.41 39.99 33.66
N THR A 52 -11.80 39.01 34.31
CA THR A 52 -10.82 39.22 35.38
C THR A 52 -9.55 39.87 34.82
N ALA A 53 -8.76 40.51 35.69
CA ALA A 53 -7.47 41.05 35.30
C ALA A 53 -6.53 39.98 34.70
N ALA A 54 -6.60 38.74 35.20
CA ALA A 54 -5.82 37.63 34.65
C ALA A 54 -6.20 37.33 33.19
N GLU A 55 -7.49 37.29 32.87
CA GLU A 55 -7.98 37.05 31.50
C GLU A 55 -7.56 38.18 30.55
N VAL A 56 -7.63 39.44 30.98
CA VAL A 56 -7.17 40.59 30.19
C VAL A 56 -5.65 40.55 29.99
N ASN A 57 -4.89 40.15 31.00
CA ASN A 57 -3.43 40.07 30.92
C ASN A 57 -2.94 39.02 29.90
N TYR A 58 -3.75 38.03 29.53
CA TYR A 58 -3.42 37.12 28.43
C TYR A 58 -3.39 37.81 27.05
N LEU A 59 -3.93 39.02 26.92
CA LEU A 59 -3.87 39.81 25.69
C LEU A 59 -2.51 40.50 25.49
N VAL A 60 -1.62 40.48 26.49
CA VAL A 60 -0.29 41.09 26.37
C VAL A 60 0.53 40.38 25.29
N GLY A 61 1.10 41.15 24.36
CA GLY A 61 1.90 40.62 23.25
C GLY A 61 1.08 40.15 22.04
N VAL A 62 -0.26 40.25 22.07
CA VAL A 62 -1.10 39.99 20.91
C VAL A 62 -0.92 41.11 19.88
N THR A 63 -0.44 40.77 18.68
CA THR A 63 -0.15 41.73 17.59
C THR A 63 -1.19 41.72 16.46
N SER A 64 -2.22 40.88 16.55
CA SER A 64 -3.29 40.71 15.55
C SER A 64 -4.64 40.50 16.24
N GLY A 65 -5.75 40.64 15.52
CA GLY A 65 -7.08 40.39 16.09
C GLY A 65 -7.22 38.96 16.64
N VAL A 66 -7.64 38.83 17.90
CA VAL A 66 -7.78 37.53 18.59
C VAL A 66 -8.69 36.57 17.81
N GLN A 67 -9.78 37.06 17.22
CA GLN A 67 -10.67 36.25 16.40
C GLN A 67 -9.97 35.64 15.17
N THR A 68 -9.06 36.38 14.53
CA THR A 68 -8.27 35.87 13.40
C THR A 68 -7.32 34.76 13.85
N GLN A 69 -6.69 34.91 15.02
CA GLN A 69 -5.83 33.88 15.60
C GLN A 69 -6.62 32.60 15.92
N LEU A 70 -7.83 32.75 16.50
CA LEU A 70 -8.73 31.62 16.78
C LEU A 70 -9.20 30.92 15.51
N ASN A 71 -9.62 31.68 14.49
CA ASN A 71 -10.06 31.13 13.21
C ASN A 71 -8.95 30.34 12.51
N THR A 72 -7.71 30.81 12.61
CA THR A 72 -6.52 30.12 12.07
C THR A 72 -6.29 28.78 12.77
N LEU A 73 -6.50 28.73 14.09
CA LEU A 73 -6.34 27.49 14.86
C LEU A 73 -7.47 26.48 14.55
N ASP A 74 -8.71 26.94 14.38
CA ASP A 74 -9.86 26.08 14.11
C ASP A 74 -9.85 25.50 12.69
N THR A 75 -9.52 26.33 11.70
CA THR A 75 -9.34 25.87 10.30
C THR A 75 -8.07 25.05 10.10
N GLY A 76 -7.11 25.15 11.01
CA GLY A 76 -5.80 24.50 10.95
C GLY A 76 -5.68 23.15 11.69
N LYS A 77 -6.76 22.54 12.19
CA LYS A 77 -6.70 21.34 13.05
C LYS A 77 -5.91 20.13 12.52
N ALA A 78 -5.55 20.10 11.24
CA ALA A 78 -4.53 19.19 10.70
C ALA A 78 -3.50 19.84 9.76
N SER A 79 -3.66 21.12 9.42
CA SER A 79 -2.88 21.82 8.38
C SER A 79 -1.83 22.75 8.98
N LYS A 80 -0.89 22.18 9.72
CA LYS A 80 0.40 22.85 9.96
C LYS A 80 1.43 22.15 9.09
N SER A 81 1.75 22.73 7.94
CA SER A 81 2.85 22.26 7.09
C SER A 81 4.12 22.10 7.95
N GLY A 82 4.72 20.91 7.94
CA GLY A 82 5.92 20.59 8.71
C GLY A 82 5.71 20.25 10.20
N ALA A 83 4.47 20.21 10.71
CA ALA A 83 4.24 19.73 12.07
C ALA A 83 4.41 18.21 12.16
N ALA A 84 5.20 17.77 13.13
CA ALA A 84 5.28 16.37 13.55
C ALA A 84 4.26 16.13 14.66
N TYR A 85 3.29 15.25 14.43
CA TYR A 85 2.42 14.77 15.50
C TYR A 85 3.08 13.56 16.17
N THR A 86 3.17 13.59 17.50
CA THR A 86 3.76 12.50 18.30
C THR A 86 2.69 11.86 19.18
N GLY A 87 2.93 10.61 19.59
CA GLY A 87 1.98 9.84 20.40
C GLY A 87 1.02 8.99 19.58
N THR A 88 -0.02 8.46 20.24
CA THR A 88 -1.04 7.60 19.63
C THR A 88 -2.14 8.43 19.00
N HIS A 89 -2.47 8.11 17.74
CA HIS A 89 -3.59 8.70 17.04
C HIS A 89 -4.67 7.64 16.83
N ASP A 90 -5.89 7.92 17.31
CA ASP A 90 -7.07 7.11 17.02
C ASP A 90 -7.90 7.78 15.91
N PHE A 91 -8.09 7.05 14.81
CA PHE A 91 -8.86 7.51 13.65
C PHE A 91 -10.07 6.61 13.35
N THR A 92 -10.45 5.74 14.28
CA THR A 92 -11.52 4.73 14.08
C THR A 92 -12.90 5.31 13.82
N ALA A 93 -13.17 6.54 14.27
CA ALA A 93 -14.44 7.24 14.05
C ALA A 93 -14.48 8.08 12.76
N ALA A 94 -13.42 8.10 11.95
CA ALA A 94 -13.29 8.98 10.79
C ALA A 94 -13.09 8.21 9.47
N ALA A 95 -13.54 8.80 8.36
CA ALA A 95 -13.18 8.35 7.02
C ALA A 95 -11.80 8.90 6.64
N LEU A 96 -10.78 8.06 6.77
CA LEU A 96 -9.40 8.38 6.36
C LEU A 96 -9.20 8.13 4.86
N THR A 97 -8.64 9.10 4.15
CA THR A 97 -8.18 8.94 2.77
C THR A 97 -6.67 9.19 2.70
N VAL A 98 -5.95 8.30 2.02
CA VAL A 98 -4.51 8.43 1.77
C VAL A 98 -4.23 8.20 0.27
N PRO A 99 -3.22 8.87 -0.32
CA PRO A 99 -2.89 8.64 -1.72
C PRO A 99 -2.46 7.19 -1.97
N THR A 100 -2.99 6.56 -3.03
CA THR A 100 -2.55 5.23 -3.46
C THR A 100 -1.12 5.30 -4.00
N GLN A 101 -0.21 4.56 -3.38
CA GLN A 101 1.19 4.49 -3.82
C GLN A 101 1.38 3.48 -4.96
N ALA A 102 2.51 3.54 -5.65
CA ALA A 102 2.90 2.54 -6.62
C ALA A 102 3.34 1.24 -5.93
N THR A 103 3.00 0.08 -6.51
CA THR A 103 3.46 -1.23 -6.02
C THR A 103 4.99 -1.28 -5.95
N GLY A 104 5.53 -1.76 -4.82
CA GLY A 104 6.98 -1.83 -4.57
C GLY A 104 7.57 -0.64 -3.82
N ASP A 105 6.77 0.37 -3.45
CA ASP A 105 7.21 1.45 -2.56
C ASP A 105 7.50 0.87 -1.15
N ALA A 106 8.77 0.97 -0.71
CA ALA A 106 9.27 0.47 0.58
C ALA A 106 9.48 1.59 1.63
N THR A 107 8.78 2.72 1.49
CA THR A 107 8.83 3.84 2.45
C THR A 107 7.86 3.67 3.61
N THR A 108 7.91 4.59 4.58
CA THR A 108 7.03 4.60 5.76
C THR A 108 5.66 5.25 5.52
N LYS A 109 5.23 5.36 4.27
CA LYS A 109 3.93 5.96 3.92
C LYS A 109 2.79 5.02 4.30
N ALA A 110 1.62 5.58 4.62
CA ALA A 110 0.41 4.81 4.84
C ALA A 110 -0.08 4.14 3.54
N ALA A 111 -0.60 2.92 3.64
CA ALA A 111 -1.16 2.18 2.52
C ALA A 111 -2.67 2.44 2.36
N SER A 112 -3.12 2.74 1.14
CA SER A 112 -4.56 2.78 0.83
C SER A 112 -5.11 1.36 0.69
N THR A 113 -6.42 1.18 0.86
CA THR A 113 -7.09 -0.11 0.61
C THR A 113 -6.89 -0.58 -0.83
N ALA A 114 -6.87 0.34 -1.81
CA ALA A 114 -6.57 0.03 -3.20
C ALA A 114 -5.14 -0.53 -3.39
N PHE A 115 -4.14 0.03 -2.69
CA PHE A 115 -2.77 -0.49 -2.71
C PHE A 115 -2.66 -1.89 -2.10
N VAL A 116 -3.33 -2.13 -0.96
CA VAL A 116 -3.34 -3.45 -0.31
C VAL A 116 -4.00 -4.49 -1.22
N SER A 117 -5.13 -4.18 -1.84
CA SER A 117 -5.78 -5.07 -2.80
C SER A 117 -4.89 -5.39 -4.01
N ALA A 118 -4.14 -4.40 -4.51
CA ALA A 118 -3.21 -4.59 -5.62
C ALA A 118 -1.97 -5.43 -5.26
N THR A 119 -1.44 -5.29 -4.03
CA THR A 119 -0.27 -6.04 -3.57
C THR A 119 -0.60 -7.47 -3.15
N ALA A 120 -1.74 -7.70 -2.50
CA ALA A 120 -2.15 -9.01 -1.98
C ALA A 120 -2.31 -10.08 -3.06
N PHE A 121 -2.70 -9.72 -4.28
CA PHE A 121 -2.85 -10.67 -5.40
C PHE A 121 -1.61 -10.79 -6.30
N ASN A 122 -0.70 -9.81 -6.28
CA ASN A 122 0.46 -9.78 -7.18
C ASN A 122 1.65 -10.58 -6.64
N ALA A 123 1.85 -10.62 -5.32
CA ALA A 123 3.00 -11.32 -4.73
C ALA A 123 2.98 -12.85 -4.98
N ALA A 124 1.81 -13.44 -5.18
CA ALA A 124 1.65 -14.88 -5.38
C ALA A 124 1.54 -15.30 -6.86
N LEU A 125 1.42 -14.35 -7.81
CA LEU A 125 1.17 -14.65 -9.22
C LEU A 125 2.38 -14.26 -10.08
N PRO A 126 2.89 -15.16 -10.95
CA PRO A 126 3.88 -14.79 -11.96
C PRO A 126 3.29 -13.80 -12.98
N GLY A 127 4.13 -12.95 -13.59
CA GLY A 127 3.69 -11.89 -14.50
C GLY A 127 2.78 -12.40 -15.64
N GLN A 128 1.60 -11.76 -15.83
CA GLN A 128 0.53 -12.33 -16.67
C GLN A 128 0.68 -12.09 -18.18
N THR A 129 1.28 -10.96 -18.59
CA THR A 129 1.37 -10.57 -20.00
C THR A 129 2.05 -11.65 -20.85
N GLY A 130 1.37 -12.11 -21.91
CA GLY A 130 1.86 -13.16 -22.80
C GLY A 130 1.61 -14.60 -22.35
N ASN A 131 0.95 -14.83 -21.21
CA ASN A 131 0.67 -16.16 -20.66
C ASN A 131 -0.80 -16.61 -20.77
N GLY A 132 -1.57 -16.07 -21.74
CA GLY A 132 -2.94 -16.50 -21.99
C GLY A 132 -3.03 -18.00 -22.31
N GLY A 133 -4.00 -18.70 -21.70
CA GLY A 133 -4.23 -20.14 -21.91
C GLY A 133 -3.31 -21.07 -21.10
N LYS A 134 -2.43 -20.53 -20.26
CA LYS A 134 -1.60 -21.28 -19.31
C LYS A 134 -2.24 -21.37 -17.93
N PHE A 135 -1.74 -22.26 -17.09
CA PHE A 135 -2.11 -22.32 -15.68
C PHE A 135 -0.94 -21.91 -14.78
N VAL A 136 -1.25 -21.44 -13.57
CA VAL A 136 -0.23 -21.14 -12.55
C VAL A 136 0.10 -22.43 -11.80
N THR A 137 1.39 -22.74 -11.71
CA THR A 137 1.92 -23.85 -10.91
C THR A 137 2.94 -23.32 -9.91
N THR A 138 3.29 -24.14 -8.92
CA THR A 138 4.36 -23.84 -7.95
C THR A 138 5.24 -25.04 -7.71
N ASP A 139 6.54 -24.79 -7.47
CA ASP A 139 7.51 -25.79 -7.00
C ASP A 139 7.61 -25.85 -5.46
N GLY A 140 6.69 -25.18 -4.75
CA GLY A 140 6.70 -25.02 -3.30
C GLY A 140 7.46 -23.78 -2.80
N THR A 141 8.17 -23.07 -3.68
CA THR A 141 8.89 -21.83 -3.36
C THR A 141 8.54 -20.69 -4.32
N ASN A 142 8.43 -20.98 -5.61
CA ASN A 142 8.17 -20.03 -6.68
C ASN A 142 6.88 -20.40 -7.41
N ALA A 143 6.11 -19.40 -7.83
CA ALA A 143 4.99 -19.57 -8.74
C ALA A 143 5.45 -19.30 -10.19
N SER A 144 5.03 -20.13 -11.13
CA SER A 144 5.39 -20.01 -12.56
C SER A 144 4.21 -20.36 -13.47
N TRP A 145 4.24 -19.86 -14.71
CA TRP A 145 3.26 -20.23 -15.74
C TRP A 145 3.68 -21.53 -16.42
N SER A 146 2.78 -22.50 -16.46
CA SER A 146 2.97 -23.75 -17.18
C SER A 146 1.89 -23.95 -18.24
N ASN A 147 2.27 -24.59 -19.34
CA ASN A 147 1.33 -25.00 -20.37
C ASN A 147 0.44 -26.14 -19.84
N ILE A 148 -0.86 -26.11 -20.14
CA ILE A 148 -1.82 -27.16 -19.77
C ILE A 148 -1.34 -28.54 -20.24
N TYR A 149 -0.82 -28.57 -21.47
CA TYR A 149 -0.12 -29.70 -22.04
C TYR A 149 1.36 -29.30 -22.15
N GLY A 150 2.28 -30.10 -21.61
CA GLY A 150 3.70 -29.78 -21.66
C GLY A 150 4.21 -29.62 -23.11
N THR A 151 5.36 -28.97 -23.25
CA THR A 151 5.92 -28.65 -24.57
C THR A 151 6.54 -29.89 -25.20
N PRO A 152 6.12 -30.30 -26.42
CA PRO A 152 6.78 -31.39 -27.14
C PRO A 152 8.26 -31.10 -27.35
N THR A 153 9.10 -32.01 -26.91
CA THR A 153 10.57 -31.94 -26.99
C THR A 153 11.06 -32.95 -28.02
N PRO A 154 11.49 -32.51 -29.21
CA PRO A 154 12.11 -33.38 -30.20
C PRO A 154 13.44 -33.91 -29.67
N ILE A 155 13.65 -35.23 -29.76
CA ILE A 155 14.89 -35.89 -29.34
C ILE A 155 15.41 -36.80 -30.47
N SER A 156 16.72 -36.72 -30.72
CA SER A 156 17.42 -37.50 -31.75
C SER A 156 18.46 -38.47 -31.19
N THR A 157 18.69 -38.46 -29.88
CA THR A 157 19.63 -39.34 -29.17
C THR A 157 18.97 -39.97 -27.96
N ASN A 158 19.59 -41.02 -27.42
CA ASN A 158 19.15 -41.61 -26.16
C ASN A 158 19.00 -40.53 -25.09
N THR A 159 17.88 -40.57 -24.37
CA THR A 159 17.48 -39.49 -23.44
C THR A 159 16.84 -40.10 -22.20
N ASN A 160 17.10 -39.49 -21.03
CA ASN A 160 16.39 -39.83 -19.80
C ASN A 160 15.13 -38.98 -19.69
N ALA A 161 13.98 -39.65 -19.53
CA ALA A 161 12.70 -39.01 -19.32
C ALA A 161 12.57 -38.47 -17.89
N VAL A 162 11.85 -37.37 -17.75
CA VAL A 162 11.43 -36.80 -16.46
C VAL A 162 9.90 -36.78 -16.37
N ASN A 163 9.37 -36.68 -15.15
CA ASN A 163 7.92 -36.55 -14.93
C ASN A 163 7.36 -35.33 -15.68
N GLY A 164 6.22 -35.49 -16.34
CA GLY A 164 5.55 -34.48 -17.16
C GLY A 164 6.22 -34.22 -18.51
N GLY A 165 7.26 -34.98 -18.87
CA GLY A 165 8.00 -34.80 -20.12
C GLY A 165 7.19 -35.22 -21.35
N PHE A 166 7.25 -34.42 -22.41
CA PHE A 166 6.65 -34.71 -23.72
C PHE A 166 7.75 -34.95 -24.73
N TYR A 167 7.95 -36.18 -25.16
CA TYR A 167 9.06 -36.56 -26.03
C TYR A 167 8.59 -36.92 -27.43
N THR A 168 9.15 -36.24 -28.43
CA THR A 168 8.98 -36.58 -29.84
C THR A 168 10.25 -37.22 -30.36
N LEU A 169 10.25 -38.53 -30.54
CA LEU A 169 11.42 -39.26 -31.02
C LEU A 169 11.57 -39.01 -32.52
N THR A 170 12.72 -38.51 -32.97
CA THR A 170 12.98 -38.19 -34.38
C THR A 170 14.04 -39.10 -35.02
N ALA A 171 14.64 -40.00 -34.22
CA ALA A 171 15.56 -41.03 -34.67
C ALA A 171 15.32 -42.34 -33.89
N SER A 172 15.88 -43.45 -34.37
CA SER A 172 15.90 -44.70 -33.60
C SER A 172 16.76 -44.51 -32.36
N LEU A 173 16.14 -44.53 -31.19
CA LEU A 173 16.79 -44.24 -29.91
C LEU A 173 16.12 -44.97 -28.74
N THR A 174 16.76 -44.90 -27.58
CA THR A 174 16.22 -45.36 -26.31
C THR A 174 15.80 -44.17 -25.44
N LEU A 175 14.52 -44.14 -25.04
CA LEU A 175 14.02 -43.23 -24.01
C LEU A 175 13.97 -43.98 -22.69
N THR A 176 14.82 -43.58 -21.74
CA THR A 176 14.93 -44.23 -20.43
C THR A 176 13.98 -43.57 -19.45
N LEU A 177 13.01 -44.32 -18.91
CA LEU A 177 12.02 -43.80 -17.95
C LEU A 177 12.68 -43.34 -16.64
N PRO A 178 12.01 -42.51 -15.82
CA PRO A 178 12.51 -42.16 -14.48
C PRO A 178 12.86 -43.40 -13.64
N ALA A 179 14.01 -43.36 -12.94
CA ALA A 179 14.49 -44.47 -12.11
C ALA A 179 13.70 -44.64 -10.80
N THR A 180 13.19 -43.53 -10.25
CA THR A 180 12.45 -43.49 -8.98
C THR A 180 11.10 -42.79 -9.16
N PRO A 181 10.20 -43.34 -9.99
CA PRO A 181 8.91 -42.71 -10.24
C PRO A 181 7.98 -42.83 -9.03
N SER A 182 7.12 -41.83 -8.87
CA SER A 182 6.02 -41.81 -7.90
C SER A 182 4.69 -42.09 -8.59
N SER A 183 3.72 -42.63 -7.84
CA SER A 183 2.37 -42.85 -8.37
C SER A 183 1.79 -41.56 -8.94
N GLY A 184 1.37 -41.59 -10.20
CA GLY A 184 0.85 -40.43 -10.93
C GLY A 184 1.87 -39.70 -11.79
N ASP A 185 3.16 -40.07 -11.75
CA ASP A 185 4.15 -39.53 -12.69
C ASP A 185 3.79 -39.93 -14.12
N VAL A 186 3.94 -38.99 -15.06
CA VAL A 186 3.52 -39.16 -16.46
C VAL A 186 4.70 -38.94 -17.41
N VAL A 187 4.78 -39.75 -18.46
CA VAL A 187 5.66 -39.52 -19.60
C VAL A 187 4.85 -39.65 -20.88
N HIS A 188 4.88 -38.62 -21.72
CA HIS A 188 4.22 -38.63 -23.02
C HIS A 188 5.23 -38.93 -24.11
N VAL A 189 4.88 -39.88 -24.99
CA VAL A 189 5.77 -40.36 -26.04
C VAL A 189 5.06 -40.27 -27.38
N SER A 190 5.76 -39.75 -28.38
CA SER A 190 5.33 -39.78 -29.78
C SER A 190 6.49 -40.22 -30.67
N ASN A 191 6.38 -41.42 -31.25
CA ASN A 191 7.39 -41.92 -32.18
C ASN A 191 7.23 -41.30 -33.58
N ARG A 192 8.00 -40.24 -33.88
CA ARG A 192 8.04 -39.59 -35.21
C ARG A 192 9.31 -39.90 -35.99
N SER A 193 10.10 -40.89 -35.55
CA SER A 193 11.36 -41.27 -36.19
C SER A 193 11.18 -41.95 -37.55
N GLY A 194 9.98 -42.48 -37.82
CA GLY A 194 9.72 -43.35 -38.96
C GLY A 194 10.21 -44.79 -38.78
N ALA A 195 10.90 -45.10 -37.68
CA ALA A 195 11.42 -46.43 -37.36
C ALA A 195 10.52 -47.18 -36.36
N THR A 196 10.61 -48.51 -36.37
CA THR A 196 9.93 -49.42 -35.43
C THR A 196 10.89 -50.01 -34.38
N THR A 197 12.03 -49.34 -34.19
CA THR A 197 13.17 -49.80 -33.38
C THR A 197 13.43 -48.93 -32.16
N CYS A 198 12.63 -47.89 -31.93
CA CYS A 198 12.74 -47.09 -30.71
C CYS A 198 12.39 -47.95 -29.50
N VAL A 199 13.10 -47.74 -28.40
CA VAL A 199 12.92 -48.49 -27.16
C VAL A 199 12.54 -47.54 -26.03
N ILE A 200 11.57 -47.96 -25.23
CA ILE A 200 11.31 -47.40 -23.91
C ILE A 200 12.02 -48.30 -22.90
N ASP A 201 13.09 -47.77 -22.30
CA ASP A 201 13.82 -48.47 -21.25
C ASP A 201 13.11 -48.25 -19.92
N ARG A 202 12.80 -49.36 -19.25
CA ARG A 202 12.01 -49.40 -18.01
C ARG A 202 12.73 -48.79 -16.80
N ASN A 203 14.05 -48.64 -16.89
CA ASN A 203 14.95 -48.08 -15.89
C ASN A 203 14.70 -48.62 -14.46
N GLY A 204 14.54 -49.94 -14.35
CA GLY A 204 14.32 -50.63 -13.08
C GLY A 204 12.86 -50.82 -12.69
N SER A 205 11.91 -50.02 -13.18
CA SER A 205 10.47 -50.22 -12.95
C SER A 205 9.86 -51.23 -13.93
N ASN A 206 8.67 -51.75 -13.64
CA ASN A 206 7.90 -52.55 -14.61
C ASN A 206 7.24 -51.65 -15.66
N ILE A 207 6.93 -52.21 -16.84
CA ILE A 207 6.04 -51.59 -17.83
C ILE A 207 4.89 -52.57 -18.05
N MET A 208 3.64 -52.14 -17.85
CA MET A 208 2.44 -52.98 -17.96
C MET A 208 2.50 -54.26 -17.12
N GLY A 209 3.16 -54.22 -15.96
CA GLY A 209 3.38 -55.37 -15.08
C GLY A 209 4.54 -56.29 -15.50
N LEU A 210 5.26 -55.97 -16.56
CA LEU A 210 6.37 -56.76 -17.08
C LEU A 210 7.72 -56.11 -16.77
N ALA A 211 8.70 -56.92 -16.36
CA ALA A 211 10.05 -56.47 -16.04
C ALA A 211 10.96 -56.42 -17.29
N GLU A 212 10.45 -55.87 -18.39
CA GLU A 212 11.13 -55.79 -19.69
C GLU A 212 10.97 -54.42 -20.34
N ASN A 213 11.87 -54.10 -21.27
CA ASN A 213 11.80 -52.87 -22.05
C ASN A 213 10.73 -52.99 -23.14
N MET A 214 10.10 -51.87 -23.50
CA MET A 214 9.07 -51.85 -24.55
C MET A 214 9.65 -51.36 -25.87
N THR A 215 9.60 -52.19 -26.91
CA THR A 215 9.97 -51.78 -28.29
C THR A 215 8.76 -51.19 -29.00
N LEU A 216 8.92 -50.01 -29.58
CA LEU A 216 7.87 -49.32 -30.32
C LEU A 216 7.77 -49.87 -31.74
N ASN A 217 6.99 -50.94 -31.89
CA ASN A 217 6.81 -51.64 -33.17
C ASN A 217 5.80 -50.96 -34.13
N VAL A 218 5.11 -49.92 -33.68
CA VAL A 218 4.20 -49.10 -34.50
C VAL A 218 4.82 -47.71 -34.71
N ALA A 219 4.94 -47.32 -35.99
CA ALA A 219 5.39 -45.98 -36.35
C ALA A 219 4.28 -44.95 -36.12
N GLN A 220 4.66 -43.72 -35.77
CA GLN A 220 3.75 -42.57 -35.65
C GLN A 220 2.64 -42.68 -34.59
N GLN A 221 2.74 -43.62 -33.65
CA GLN A 221 1.78 -43.75 -32.57
C GLN A 221 2.19 -42.87 -31.36
N PRO A 222 1.34 -41.93 -30.93
CA PRO A 222 1.47 -41.27 -29.65
C PRO A 222 0.78 -42.10 -28.55
N PHE A 223 1.34 -42.08 -27.35
CA PHE A 223 0.72 -42.66 -26.16
C PHE A 223 1.30 -42.00 -24.90
N SER A 224 0.63 -42.18 -23.77
CA SER A 224 1.11 -41.74 -22.47
C SER A 224 1.39 -42.95 -21.59
N LEU A 225 2.41 -42.84 -20.77
CA LEU A 225 2.73 -43.79 -19.70
C LEU A 225 2.47 -43.07 -18.37
N VAL A 226 1.72 -43.71 -17.47
CA VAL A 226 1.50 -43.24 -16.11
C VAL A 226 2.08 -44.28 -15.15
N TYR A 227 2.95 -43.87 -14.23
CA TYR A 227 3.42 -44.78 -13.21
C TYR A 227 2.33 -45.01 -12.16
N ALA A 228 1.94 -46.27 -11.97
CA ALA A 228 0.77 -46.60 -11.15
C ALA A 228 1.17 -47.11 -9.76
N ASP A 229 2.08 -48.08 -9.69
CA ASP A 229 2.71 -48.58 -8.45
C ASP A 229 3.89 -49.52 -8.79
N ALA A 230 4.54 -50.09 -7.77
CA ALA A 230 5.67 -51.00 -7.96
C ALA A 230 5.31 -52.31 -8.69
N THR A 231 4.07 -52.78 -8.61
CA THR A 231 3.65 -54.06 -9.21
C THR A 231 3.34 -53.89 -10.70
N ARG A 232 2.48 -52.93 -11.03
CA ARG A 232 2.05 -52.61 -12.40
C ARG A 232 3.10 -51.78 -13.14
N GLY A 233 3.87 -50.98 -12.43
CA GLY A 233 4.84 -50.06 -13.00
C GLY A 233 4.18 -48.98 -13.86
N TRP A 234 4.78 -48.70 -15.01
CA TRP A 234 4.27 -47.76 -16.01
C TRP A 234 3.16 -48.40 -16.83
N VAL A 235 1.96 -47.81 -16.80
CA VAL A 235 0.81 -48.27 -17.58
C VAL A 235 0.47 -47.31 -18.71
N LEU A 236 0.00 -47.83 -19.84
CA LEU A 236 -0.46 -47.04 -20.97
C LEU A 236 -1.83 -46.39 -20.64
N PHE A 237 -1.97 -45.10 -20.94
CA PHE A 237 -3.19 -44.31 -20.73
C PHE A 237 -3.52 -43.47 -21.97
#